data_AF-A0A8J7MIJ8-F1
#
_entry.id   AF-A0A8J7MIJ8-F1
#
_cell.length_a   1.000
_cell.length_b   1.000
_cell.length_c   1.000
_cell.angle_alpha   90.00
_cell.angle_beta   90.00
_cell.angle_gamma   90.00
#
_symmetry.space_group_name_H-M   'P 1'
#
loop_
_entity.id
_entity.type
_entity.pdbx_description
1 polymer ?
#
loop_
_entity_poly.entity_id
_entity_poly.type
_entity_poly.pdbx_seq_one_letter_code
_entity_poly.pdbx_strand_id
1 'polypeptide(L)'
;MNRIQSLLVAFVSTLFLLAGKPTNAQVLQNMVKNPSFEQYRKVPTDLGEWEMINYWSSPTEASPDYFHKRAAGKNVDVPYNKMGRSVARSGYAYVGIYAYASRYLKRNFREYVQLELKQALLPGNTYCVKAHVFLSQSSNRAVGALGMTASKMKWNQKDELPIATKNMTYMLQEDRSPLDERAWVEITCEYKAQGGERYLILGNFDDDKKTKVSGAIENDTFKNPHVDFAYYYLDDVCVTNSRTNFTCDCGSFDLIRTRGVEHIVLDVKIQKKEYYLGQVIIMRNLDFERGKVTMLSGAQNSLNDLVGTLRLNPSYSVEISGHTNDKGDPQKNQILSKNRAEVIHNYLLSSGIKKERLTFRGYGQSRPIALNKTIEGRQKNERIQFRITKK
;
A
#
# COMPACT_ATOMS: atom_id res chain seq x y z
N MET A 1 52.05 -58.91 30.52
CA MET A 1 53.36 -58.64 29.87
C MET A 1 53.05 -58.16 28.46
N ASN A 2 53.37 -56.98 27.92
CA ASN A 2 54.19 -55.80 28.24
C ASN A 2 53.51 -54.62 27.47
N ARG A 3 53.15 -53.49 28.07
CA ARG A 3 53.93 -52.25 28.30
C ARG A 3 54.54 -51.56 27.06
N ILE A 4 54.10 -50.29 26.87
CA ILE A 4 54.82 -49.06 26.43
C ILE A 4 54.77 -48.74 24.91
N GLN A 5 53.92 -47.79 24.48
CA GLN A 5 54.19 -46.36 24.10
C GLN A 5 55.16 -46.20 22.90
N SER A 6 54.83 -45.50 21.80
CA SER A 6 54.74 -44.04 21.71
C SER A 6 54.42 -43.52 20.30
N LEU A 7 53.57 -42.46 20.22
CA LEU A 7 53.58 -41.27 19.32
C LEU A 7 53.43 -41.47 17.79
N LEU A 8 52.75 -40.67 16.96
CA LEU A 8 52.00 -39.39 16.97
C LEU A 8 51.26 -39.38 15.60
N VAL A 9 50.02 -38.93 15.41
CA VAL A 9 49.60 -37.56 15.04
C VAL A 9 48.06 -37.63 14.90
N ALA A 10 47.37 -36.73 15.56
CA ALA A 10 45.92 -36.57 15.52
C ALA A 10 45.47 -35.86 14.24
N PHE A 11 44.50 -36.43 13.52
CA PHE A 11 43.63 -35.71 12.59
C PHE A 11 42.24 -35.60 13.23
N VAL A 12 42.02 -34.54 14.01
CA VAL A 12 40.67 -34.12 14.38
C VAL A 12 40.21 -33.14 13.31
N SER A 13 39.47 -33.65 12.34
CA SER A 13 38.71 -32.83 11.40
C SER A 13 37.54 -32.19 12.14
N THR A 14 37.75 -30.98 12.65
CA THR A 14 36.70 -30.14 13.22
C THR A 14 35.80 -29.64 12.08
N LEU A 15 34.77 -30.42 11.76
CA LEU A 15 33.69 -29.98 10.88
C LEU A 15 32.85 -28.95 11.66
N PHE A 16 33.22 -27.67 11.57
CA PHE A 16 32.36 -26.57 12.01
C PHE A 16 31.14 -26.55 11.09
N LEU A 17 30.05 -27.19 11.53
CA LEU A 17 28.70 -26.90 11.08
C LEU A 17 28.42 -25.42 11.41
N LEU A 18 28.71 -24.54 10.46
CA LEU A 18 28.09 -23.22 10.38
C LEU A 18 26.61 -23.45 10.11
N ALA A 19 25.86 -23.75 11.17
CA ALA A 19 24.42 -23.55 11.20
C ALA A 19 24.20 -22.04 10.98
N GLY A 20 24.03 -21.66 9.71
CA GLY A 20 23.57 -20.34 9.33
C GLY A 20 22.29 -20.09 10.11
N LYS A 21 22.34 -19.14 11.05
CA LYS A 21 21.14 -18.66 11.73
C LYS A 21 20.15 -18.27 10.64
N PRO A 22 18.90 -18.77 10.64
CA PRO A 22 17.91 -18.26 9.72
C PRO A 22 17.78 -16.77 10.01
N THR A 23 18.25 -15.95 9.07
CA THR A 23 17.95 -14.52 9.07
C THR A 23 16.45 -14.43 8.88
N ASN A 24 15.71 -14.29 9.99
CA ASN A 24 14.33 -13.87 10.00
C ASN A 24 14.29 -12.46 9.41
N ALA A 25 14.27 -12.36 8.08
CA ALA A 25 13.63 -11.24 7.43
C ALA A 25 12.14 -11.38 7.78
N GLN A 26 11.72 -10.75 8.87
CA GLN A 26 10.30 -10.54 9.12
C GLN A 26 9.82 -9.62 7.99
N VAL A 27 9.34 -10.24 6.92
CA VAL A 27 8.45 -9.60 5.95
C VAL A 27 7.36 -8.93 6.78
N LEU A 28 7.10 -7.65 6.55
CA LEU A 28 5.90 -6.97 7.05
C LEU A 28 4.70 -7.68 6.44
N GLN A 29 4.26 -8.77 7.07
CA GLN A 29 3.23 -9.62 6.54
C GLN A 29 1.90 -8.96 6.89
N ASN A 30 1.25 -8.34 5.90
CA ASN A 30 -0.12 -7.88 6.04
C ASN A 30 -0.94 -9.02 6.68
N MET A 31 -1.56 -8.72 7.82
CA MET A 31 -2.24 -9.70 8.67
C MET A 31 -3.60 -10.13 8.08
N VAL A 32 -4.02 -9.50 6.99
CA VAL A 32 -5.25 -9.81 6.24
C VAL A 32 -5.02 -10.99 5.29
N LYS A 33 -5.98 -11.91 5.27
CA LYS A 33 -6.08 -12.96 4.25
C LYS A 33 -6.92 -12.42 3.09
N ASN A 34 -6.51 -12.69 1.85
CA ASN A 34 -7.24 -12.27 0.64
C ASN A 34 -7.56 -10.76 0.59
N PRO A 35 -6.54 -9.88 0.72
CA PRO A 35 -6.72 -8.44 0.93
C PRO A 35 -7.43 -7.70 -0.23
N SER A 36 -7.27 -8.19 -1.46
CA SER A 36 -7.90 -7.65 -2.69
C SER A 36 -8.90 -8.64 -3.31
N PHE A 37 -9.46 -9.53 -2.48
CA PHE A 37 -10.65 -10.32 -2.84
C PHE A 37 -10.51 -11.29 -4.04
N GLU A 38 -9.31 -11.61 -4.51
CA GLU A 38 -9.10 -12.53 -5.64
C GLU A 38 -9.26 -14.01 -5.33
N GLN A 39 -9.29 -14.38 -4.05
CA GLN A 39 -9.52 -15.77 -3.65
C GLN A 39 -11.02 -15.98 -3.44
N TYR A 40 -11.64 -16.71 -4.35
CA TYR A 40 -13.07 -17.04 -4.33
C TYR A 40 -13.32 -18.52 -4.60
N ARG A 41 -14.49 -19.00 -4.22
CA ARG A 41 -15.00 -20.36 -4.45
C ARG A 41 -15.67 -20.47 -5.82
N LYS A 42 -16.42 -19.44 -6.19
CA LYS A 42 -17.19 -19.37 -7.44
C LYS A 42 -17.25 -17.92 -7.92
N VAL A 43 -17.31 -17.70 -9.23
CA VAL A 43 -17.49 -16.36 -9.79
C VAL A 43 -18.94 -15.92 -9.55
N PRO A 44 -19.18 -14.72 -8.99
CA PRO A 44 -20.54 -14.24 -8.72
C PRO A 44 -21.29 -13.98 -10.04
N THR A 45 -22.61 -14.08 -9.99
CA THR A 45 -23.48 -13.86 -11.15
C THR A 45 -24.46 -12.71 -10.99
N ASP A 46 -24.80 -12.36 -9.76
CA ASP A 46 -25.64 -11.22 -9.41
C ASP A 46 -25.22 -10.63 -8.05
N LEU A 47 -25.82 -9.50 -7.70
CA LEU A 47 -25.67 -8.85 -6.40
C LEU A 47 -26.11 -9.77 -5.24
N GLY A 48 -25.55 -9.58 -4.06
CA GLY A 48 -25.82 -10.35 -2.84
C GLY A 48 -25.13 -11.72 -2.76
N GLU A 49 -24.41 -12.15 -3.80
CA GLU A 49 -23.64 -13.41 -3.80
C GLU A 49 -22.29 -13.28 -3.05
N TRP A 50 -22.32 -12.81 -1.81
CA TRP A 50 -21.11 -12.58 -0.98
C TRP A 50 -20.35 -13.85 -0.60
N GLU A 51 -21.09 -14.94 -0.32
CA GLU A 51 -20.55 -16.22 0.17
C GLU A 51 -19.58 -16.92 -0.80
N MET A 52 -19.40 -16.30 -1.97
CA MET A 52 -18.45 -16.72 -2.99
C MET A 52 -16.99 -16.39 -2.62
N ILE A 53 -16.73 -15.45 -1.71
CA ILE A 53 -15.36 -15.01 -1.37
C ILE A 53 -14.74 -15.88 -0.26
N ASN A 54 -13.46 -16.23 -0.39
CA ASN A 54 -12.74 -16.90 0.70
C ASN A 54 -12.25 -15.89 1.75
N TYR A 55 -12.30 -16.32 3.03
CA TYR A 55 -11.81 -15.61 4.23
C TYR A 55 -12.59 -14.37 4.67
N TRP A 56 -13.55 -13.93 3.88
CA TRP A 56 -14.42 -12.80 4.17
C TRP A 56 -15.84 -13.26 4.48
N SER A 57 -16.56 -12.47 5.28
CA SER A 57 -17.94 -12.74 5.71
C SER A 57 -18.66 -11.44 6.00
N SER A 58 -20.00 -11.44 5.95
CA SER A 58 -20.80 -10.37 6.55
C SER A 58 -20.92 -10.61 8.06
N PRO A 59 -20.72 -9.60 8.92
CA PRO A 59 -21.00 -9.71 10.35
C PRO A 59 -22.48 -9.50 10.70
N THR A 60 -23.30 -9.06 9.75
CA THR A 60 -24.75 -8.80 9.90
C THR A 60 -25.54 -9.72 8.97
N GLU A 61 -26.88 -9.67 9.01
CA GLU A 61 -27.74 -10.36 8.02
C GLU A 61 -27.79 -9.61 6.67
N ALA A 62 -27.06 -8.50 6.53
CA ALA A 62 -26.96 -7.76 5.27
C ALA A 62 -26.04 -8.49 4.28
N SER A 63 -26.18 -8.17 3.00
CA SER A 63 -25.53 -8.87 1.89
C SER A 63 -24.64 -7.94 1.06
N PRO A 64 -23.41 -7.62 1.54
CA PRO A 64 -22.40 -6.96 0.70
C PRO A 64 -22.25 -7.64 -0.66
N ASP A 65 -21.84 -6.88 -1.67
CA ASP A 65 -21.70 -7.41 -3.02
C ASP A 65 -20.26 -7.79 -3.34
N TYR A 66 -20.10 -8.82 -4.17
CA TYR A 66 -18.83 -9.23 -4.71
C TYR A 66 -18.79 -8.99 -6.22
N PHE A 67 -17.77 -8.28 -6.69
CA PHE A 67 -17.56 -7.96 -8.10
C PHE A 67 -16.31 -8.64 -8.61
N HIS A 68 -16.35 -9.19 -9.82
CA HIS A 68 -15.19 -9.88 -10.40
C HIS A 68 -15.18 -9.78 -11.93
N LYS A 69 -14.02 -9.53 -12.56
CA LYS A 69 -13.85 -9.38 -14.01
C LYS A 69 -14.33 -10.60 -14.83
N ARG A 70 -14.18 -11.80 -14.28
CA ARG A 70 -14.71 -13.05 -14.87
C ARG A 70 -16.24 -13.13 -14.91
N ALA A 71 -16.96 -12.20 -14.27
CA ALA A 71 -18.40 -12.04 -14.37
C ALA A 71 -18.82 -11.16 -15.57
N ALA A 72 -17.95 -11.03 -16.58
CA ALA A 72 -18.16 -10.26 -17.82
C ALA A 72 -19.62 -10.28 -18.32
N GLY A 73 -20.22 -9.10 -18.46
CA GLY A 73 -21.59 -8.92 -18.96
C GLY A 73 -22.71 -9.18 -17.94
N LYS A 74 -22.39 -9.43 -16.67
CA LYS A 74 -23.37 -9.63 -15.58
C LYS A 74 -23.48 -8.39 -14.70
N ASN A 75 -24.45 -8.40 -13.76
CA ASN A 75 -24.68 -7.30 -12.81
C ASN A 75 -23.50 -7.01 -11.88
N VAL A 76 -22.53 -7.92 -11.80
CA VAL A 76 -21.35 -7.89 -10.91
C VAL A 76 -20.01 -7.89 -11.68
N ASP A 77 -20.04 -7.47 -12.94
CA ASP A 77 -18.85 -7.38 -13.80
C ASP A 77 -17.88 -6.25 -13.36
N VAL A 78 -16.59 -6.47 -13.58
CA VAL A 78 -15.54 -5.47 -13.43
C VAL A 78 -14.93 -5.18 -14.81
N PRO A 79 -15.05 -3.94 -15.34
CA PRO A 79 -15.38 -2.72 -14.60
C PRO A 79 -16.84 -2.27 -14.65
N TYR A 80 -17.71 -2.87 -15.45
CA TYR A 80 -19.07 -2.35 -15.72
C TYR A 80 -20.15 -3.16 -15.02
N ASN A 81 -20.57 -2.76 -13.82
CA ASN A 81 -21.60 -3.45 -13.04
C ASN A 81 -22.85 -2.58 -12.81
N LYS A 82 -23.84 -3.16 -12.14
CA LYS A 82 -25.11 -2.52 -11.79
C LYS A 82 -24.97 -1.33 -10.83
N MET A 83 -23.89 -1.29 -10.04
CA MET A 83 -23.63 -0.20 -9.10
C MET A 83 -22.84 0.93 -9.75
N GLY A 84 -22.03 0.67 -10.76
CA GLY A 84 -21.32 1.71 -11.49
C GLY A 84 -20.14 1.17 -12.27
N ARG A 85 -19.22 2.07 -12.62
CA ARG A 85 -18.05 1.76 -13.45
C ARG A 85 -16.77 2.02 -12.69
N SER A 86 -16.00 0.97 -12.43
CA SER A 86 -14.66 1.08 -11.84
C SER A 86 -13.83 -0.17 -12.16
N VAL A 87 -12.57 0.00 -12.55
CA VAL A 87 -11.62 -1.12 -12.52
C VAL A 87 -11.26 -1.43 -11.07
N ALA A 88 -10.91 -2.69 -10.78
CA ALA A 88 -10.35 -3.02 -9.48
C ALA A 88 -9.08 -2.20 -9.20
N ARG A 89 -8.87 -1.83 -7.93
CA ARG A 89 -7.70 -1.04 -7.55
C ARG A 89 -6.44 -1.86 -7.76
N SER A 90 -6.54 -3.13 -7.38
CA SER A 90 -5.56 -4.16 -7.67
C SER A 90 -6.31 -5.42 -8.09
N GLY A 91 -5.67 -6.30 -8.86
CA GLY A 91 -6.35 -7.54 -9.24
C GLY A 91 -7.46 -7.38 -10.28
N TYR A 92 -8.51 -8.15 -10.08
CA TYR A 92 -9.68 -8.31 -10.94
C TYR A 92 -11.00 -8.24 -10.17
N ALA A 93 -10.95 -8.08 -8.86
CA ALA A 93 -12.09 -8.16 -7.97
C ALA A 93 -12.11 -7.02 -6.95
N TYR A 94 -13.28 -6.71 -6.44
CA TYR A 94 -13.48 -5.85 -5.28
C TYR A 94 -14.85 -6.15 -4.69
N VAL A 95 -15.13 -5.54 -3.55
CA VAL A 95 -16.40 -5.71 -2.85
C VAL A 95 -17.14 -4.39 -2.76
N GLY A 96 -18.45 -4.42 -2.54
CA GLY A 96 -19.25 -3.22 -2.33
C GLY A 96 -20.12 -3.31 -1.08
N ILE A 97 -20.31 -2.18 -0.42
CA ILE A 97 -21.18 -2.06 0.76
C ILE A 97 -22.05 -0.81 0.68
N TYR A 98 -23.27 -0.91 1.19
CA TYR A 98 -24.06 0.23 1.65
C TYR A 98 -23.53 0.76 2.99
N ALA A 99 -22.69 1.80 2.93
CA ALA A 99 -22.21 2.52 4.12
C ALA A 99 -23.29 3.42 4.74
N TYR A 100 -24.36 3.72 4.00
CA TYR A 100 -25.52 4.47 4.47
C TYR A 100 -26.70 4.23 3.53
N ALA A 101 -27.89 4.00 4.09
CA ALA A 101 -29.15 4.06 3.35
C ALA A 101 -30.28 4.46 4.30
N SER A 102 -31.00 5.54 3.95
CA SER A 102 -31.94 6.19 4.88
C SER A 102 -33.41 6.06 4.48
N ARG A 103 -33.72 5.80 3.20
CA ARG A 103 -35.11 5.93 2.69
C ARG A 103 -35.65 4.80 1.80
N TYR A 104 -34.81 3.91 1.26
CA TYR A 104 -35.25 2.97 0.23
C TYR A 104 -35.29 1.50 0.66
N LEU A 105 -34.27 1.01 1.36
CA LEU A 105 -34.18 -0.41 1.76
C LEU A 105 -34.81 -0.63 3.13
N LYS A 106 -34.27 0.08 4.12
CA LYS A 106 -34.64 0.03 5.54
C LYS A 106 -33.98 1.23 6.21
N ARG A 107 -34.66 1.89 7.16
CA ARG A 107 -34.03 3.00 7.91
C ARG A 107 -32.77 2.50 8.61
N ASN A 108 -31.73 3.31 8.62
CA ASN A 108 -30.48 3.00 9.31
C ASN A 108 -29.77 1.73 8.82
N PHE A 109 -29.99 1.31 7.58
CA PHE A 109 -29.37 0.11 7.01
C PHE A 109 -27.87 0.27 6.83
N ARG A 110 -27.08 -0.77 7.15
CA ARG A 110 -25.63 -0.83 7.00
C ARG A 110 -25.17 -2.20 6.53
N GLU A 111 -24.19 -2.18 5.65
CA GLU A 111 -23.38 -3.33 5.29
C GLU A 111 -21.95 -3.19 5.79
N TYR A 112 -21.35 -4.34 6.07
CA TYR A 112 -20.02 -4.45 6.62
C TYR A 112 -19.30 -5.64 6.01
N VAL A 113 -17.98 -5.58 5.98
CA VAL A 113 -17.14 -6.74 5.65
C VAL A 113 -16.32 -7.13 6.86
N GLN A 114 -16.20 -8.43 7.11
CA GLN A 114 -15.47 -9.00 8.22
C GLN A 114 -14.49 -10.09 7.76
N LEU A 115 -13.29 -10.11 8.35
CA LEU A 115 -12.29 -11.15 8.11
C LEU A 115 -11.67 -11.66 9.42
N GLU A 116 -11.15 -12.89 9.39
CA GLU A 116 -10.27 -13.41 10.45
C GLU A 116 -8.80 -13.11 10.12
N LEU A 117 -8.11 -12.41 11.01
CA LEU A 117 -6.70 -12.08 10.89
C LEU A 117 -5.83 -13.35 10.93
N LYS A 118 -4.67 -13.33 10.29
CA LYS A 118 -3.68 -14.43 10.31
C LYS A 118 -3.24 -14.79 11.72
N GLN A 119 -3.21 -13.80 12.61
CA GLN A 119 -2.91 -13.95 14.02
C GLN A 119 -3.69 -12.91 14.83
N ALA A 120 -3.94 -13.21 16.11
CA ALA A 120 -4.57 -12.26 17.00
C ALA A 120 -3.66 -11.04 17.25
N LEU A 121 -4.27 -9.88 17.44
CA LEU A 121 -3.58 -8.65 17.82
C LEU A 121 -3.02 -8.78 19.23
N LEU A 122 -1.77 -8.37 19.40
CA LEU A 122 -1.08 -8.35 20.68
C LEU A 122 -1.49 -7.13 21.53
N PRO A 123 -1.72 -7.30 22.84
CA PRO A 123 -2.10 -6.21 23.73
C PRO A 123 -1.06 -5.09 23.76
N GLY A 124 -1.52 -3.84 23.74
CA GLY A 124 -0.67 -2.65 23.82
C GLY A 124 0.14 -2.35 22.55
N ASN A 125 -0.03 -3.13 21.47
CA ASN A 125 0.51 -2.78 20.16
C ASN A 125 -0.45 -1.85 19.41
N THR A 126 0.12 -0.89 18.69
CA THR A 126 -0.60 -0.11 17.69
C THR A 126 -0.44 -0.78 16.33
N TYR A 127 -1.55 -0.95 15.64
CA TYR A 127 -1.60 -1.48 14.28
C TYR A 127 -2.03 -0.38 13.35
N CYS A 128 -1.44 -0.35 12.16
CA CYS A 128 -1.98 0.45 11.09
C CYS A 128 -2.98 -0.38 10.29
N VAL A 129 -4.16 0.17 10.06
CA VAL A 129 -5.21 -0.44 9.26
C VAL A 129 -5.50 0.45 8.07
N LYS A 130 -5.53 -0.14 6.88
CA LYS A 130 -5.75 0.54 5.60
C LYS A 130 -6.77 -0.20 4.77
N ALA A 131 -7.50 0.55 3.96
CA ALA A 131 -8.30 0.04 2.86
C ALA A 131 -8.36 1.09 1.75
N HIS A 132 -8.61 0.68 0.52
CA HIS A 132 -8.97 1.60 -0.54
C HIS A 132 -10.48 1.55 -0.74
N VAL A 133 -11.09 2.72 -0.91
CA VAL A 133 -12.52 2.84 -1.17
C VAL A 133 -12.78 3.69 -2.40
N PHE A 134 -13.89 3.42 -3.09
CA PHE A 134 -14.34 4.18 -4.26
C PHE A 134 -15.83 4.46 -4.11
N LEU A 135 -16.27 5.72 -4.20
CA LEU A 135 -17.69 6.02 -4.18
C LEU A 135 -18.35 5.61 -5.50
N SER A 136 -19.18 4.57 -5.46
CA SER A 136 -19.84 3.99 -6.64
C SER A 136 -20.77 4.97 -7.33
N GLN A 137 -20.75 5.04 -8.66
CA GLN A 137 -21.52 6.02 -9.47
C GLN A 137 -23.03 6.00 -9.22
N SER A 138 -23.63 4.89 -8.79
CA SER A 138 -25.04 4.84 -8.39
C SER A 138 -25.33 5.65 -7.13
N SER A 139 -24.33 5.84 -6.28
CA SER A 139 -24.42 6.55 -5.01
C SER A 139 -24.74 8.03 -5.21
N ASN A 140 -25.77 8.52 -4.51
CA ASN A 140 -26.21 9.92 -4.54
C ASN A 140 -25.93 10.67 -3.24
N ARG A 141 -25.25 10.00 -2.29
CA ARG A 141 -24.65 10.57 -1.08
C ARG A 141 -23.24 10.01 -0.90
N ALA A 142 -22.44 10.72 -0.12
CA ALA A 142 -21.19 10.27 0.45
C ALA A 142 -21.26 10.34 1.98
N VAL A 143 -20.42 9.59 2.68
CA VAL A 143 -20.33 9.64 4.15
C VAL A 143 -18.93 9.95 4.63
N GLY A 144 -18.87 10.61 5.79
CA GLY A 144 -17.65 10.90 6.53
C GLY A 144 -17.36 9.91 7.66
N ALA A 145 -18.01 8.74 7.66
CA ALA A 145 -18.07 7.85 8.83
C ALA A 145 -17.55 6.42 8.57
N LEU A 146 -16.76 6.20 7.52
CA LEU A 146 -16.10 4.91 7.30
C LEU A 146 -15.05 4.66 8.39
N GLY A 147 -15.07 3.46 8.94
CA GLY A 147 -14.17 3.07 10.01
C GLY A 147 -14.06 1.56 10.18
N MET A 148 -13.48 1.17 11.31
CA MET A 148 -13.21 -0.20 11.65
C MET A 148 -13.45 -0.49 13.13
N THR A 149 -13.66 -1.75 13.45
CA THR A 149 -13.49 -2.29 14.81
C THR A 149 -12.79 -3.64 14.72
N ALA A 150 -12.14 -4.05 15.81
CA ALA A 150 -11.60 -5.40 15.95
C ALA A 150 -12.24 -6.12 17.14
N SER A 151 -12.43 -7.44 17.02
CA SER A 151 -13.08 -8.27 18.03
C SER A 151 -12.34 -9.59 18.23
N LYS A 152 -12.45 -10.18 19.43
CA LYS A 152 -11.82 -11.49 19.75
C LYS A 152 -12.55 -12.66 19.09
N MET A 153 -13.86 -12.51 18.91
CA MET A 153 -14.76 -13.51 18.34
C MET A 153 -15.39 -12.98 17.07
N LYS A 154 -15.80 -13.90 16.19
CA LYS A 154 -16.54 -13.58 14.97
C LYS A 154 -17.84 -12.86 15.34
N TRP A 155 -18.09 -11.71 14.73
CA TRP A 155 -19.35 -10.98 14.90
C TRP A 155 -20.45 -11.62 14.06
N ASN A 156 -21.65 -11.68 14.63
CA ASN A 156 -22.85 -12.28 14.02
C ASN A 156 -24.10 -11.60 14.60
N GLN A 157 -24.49 -10.48 13.99
CA GLN A 157 -25.67 -9.71 14.35
C GLN A 157 -26.84 -10.14 13.47
N LYS A 158 -28.02 -10.31 14.08
CA LYS A 158 -29.23 -10.87 13.45
C LYS A 158 -30.14 -9.83 12.80
N ASP A 159 -29.56 -8.70 12.45
CA ASP A 159 -30.22 -7.60 11.75
C ASP A 159 -29.17 -6.88 10.87
N GLU A 160 -29.61 -5.81 10.20
CA GLU A 160 -28.81 -5.04 9.23
C GLU A 160 -28.56 -3.60 9.72
N LEU A 161 -28.71 -3.37 11.03
CA LEU A 161 -28.52 -2.07 11.67
C LEU A 161 -27.03 -1.81 11.95
N PRO A 162 -26.64 -0.58 12.32
CA PRO A 162 -25.26 -0.29 12.62
C PRO A 162 -24.75 -1.13 13.79
N ILE A 163 -23.54 -1.68 13.66
CA ILE A 163 -22.90 -2.45 14.71
C ILE A 163 -22.58 -1.53 15.90
N ALA A 164 -23.20 -1.80 17.05
CA ALA A 164 -22.93 -1.07 18.28
C ALA A 164 -21.63 -1.57 18.94
N THR A 165 -20.54 -0.83 18.78
CA THR A 165 -19.23 -1.13 19.39
C THR A 165 -18.64 0.10 20.08
N LYS A 166 -17.95 -0.12 21.22
CA LYS A 166 -17.21 0.93 21.93
C LYS A 166 -15.79 1.12 21.40
N ASN A 167 -15.29 0.19 20.59
CA ASN A 167 -13.90 0.13 20.11
C ASN A 167 -13.80 0.48 18.61
N MET A 168 -14.78 1.22 18.09
CA MET A 168 -14.77 1.77 16.73
C MET A 168 -13.64 2.80 16.58
N THR A 169 -12.95 2.76 15.45
CA THR A 169 -11.96 3.76 15.02
C THR A 169 -12.30 4.23 13.61
N TYR A 170 -12.49 5.54 13.42
CA TYR A 170 -12.67 6.13 12.09
C TYR A 170 -11.39 5.98 11.25
N MET A 171 -11.55 5.78 9.95
CA MET A 171 -10.44 5.63 8.99
C MET A 171 -10.32 6.80 8.02
N LEU A 172 -11.15 7.82 8.18
CA LEU A 172 -11.13 9.04 7.38
C LEU A 172 -10.37 10.16 8.12
N GLN A 173 -10.19 11.29 7.45
CA GLN A 173 -9.59 12.50 8.03
C GLN A 173 -10.36 12.96 9.28
N GLU A 174 -9.69 13.69 10.17
CA GLU A 174 -10.24 14.14 11.46
C GLU A 174 -11.55 14.93 11.32
N ASP A 175 -11.68 15.70 10.24
CA ASP A 175 -12.86 16.51 9.95
C ASP A 175 -14.08 15.68 9.52
N ARG A 176 -13.87 14.39 9.22
CA ARG A 176 -14.86 13.44 8.72
C ARG A 176 -15.64 14.02 7.54
N SER A 177 -14.97 14.76 6.67
CA SER A 177 -15.62 15.26 5.46
C SER A 177 -16.09 14.08 4.60
N PRO A 178 -17.34 14.13 4.07
CA PRO A 178 -17.85 13.07 3.22
C PRO A 178 -16.91 12.81 2.04
N LEU A 179 -16.56 11.54 1.84
CA LEU A 179 -15.68 11.13 0.75
C LEU A 179 -16.48 10.93 -0.54
N ASP A 180 -16.54 11.95 -1.39
CA ASP A 180 -17.33 11.97 -2.63
C ASP A 180 -16.53 11.74 -3.92
N GLU A 181 -15.22 11.51 -3.79
CA GLU A 181 -14.33 11.24 -4.91
C GLU A 181 -14.75 9.98 -5.70
N ARG A 182 -14.86 10.14 -7.02
CA ARG A 182 -15.10 9.04 -7.97
C ARG A 182 -13.78 8.38 -8.40
N ALA A 183 -12.93 8.13 -7.42
CA ALA A 183 -11.61 7.52 -7.58
C ALA A 183 -11.33 6.60 -6.38
N TRP A 184 -10.34 5.72 -6.53
CA TRP A 184 -9.87 4.91 -5.42
C TRP A 184 -9.06 5.79 -4.45
N VAL A 185 -9.55 5.91 -3.23
CA VAL A 185 -8.94 6.71 -2.16
C VAL A 185 -8.52 5.78 -1.02
N GLU A 186 -7.31 5.96 -0.52
CA GLU A 186 -6.83 5.26 0.68
C GLU A 186 -7.48 5.86 1.93
N ILE A 187 -8.07 4.99 2.76
CA ILE A 187 -8.54 5.31 4.11
C ILE A 187 -7.68 4.54 5.12
N THR A 188 -7.32 5.18 6.23
CA THR A 188 -6.33 4.65 7.17
C THR A 188 -6.62 5.05 8.61
N CYS A 189 -6.27 4.19 9.57
CA CYS A 189 -6.24 4.54 10.97
C CYS A 189 -5.11 3.83 11.73
N GLU A 190 -4.79 4.37 12.91
CA GLU A 190 -4.04 3.65 13.93
C GLU A 190 -4.99 3.02 14.93
N TYR A 191 -4.89 1.71 15.11
CA TYR A 191 -5.70 0.94 16.05
C TYR A 191 -4.84 0.41 17.21
N LYS A 192 -5.12 0.86 18.43
CA LYS A 192 -4.45 0.37 19.64
C LYS A 192 -5.15 -0.88 20.17
N ALA A 193 -4.51 -2.03 20.05
CA ALA A 193 -5.09 -3.31 20.45
C ALA A 193 -5.12 -3.49 21.97
N GLN A 194 -6.24 -4.04 22.46
CA GLN A 194 -6.43 -4.49 23.84
C GLN A 194 -5.94 -5.92 24.04
N GLY A 195 -5.73 -6.67 22.96
CA GLY A 195 -5.15 -8.01 22.94
C GLY A 195 -6.18 -9.11 22.72
N GLY A 196 -5.85 -10.04 21.83
CA GLY A 196 -6.67 -11.19 21.49
C GLY A 196 -7.71 -10.92 20.40
N GLU A 197 -7.81 -9.69 19.89
CA GLU A 197 -8.66 -9.39 18.74
C GLU A 197 -8.19 -10.20 17.53
N ARG A 198 -9.09 -10.95 16.93
CA ARG A 198 -8.82 -11.91 15.85
C ARG A 198 -9.63 -11.61 14.59
N TYR A 199 -10.67 -10.80 14.71
CA TYR A 199 -11.54 -10.41 13.61
C TYR A 199 -11.46 -8.91 13.40
N LEU A 200 -11.43 -8.50 12.13
CA LEU A 200 -11.49 -7.11 11.69
C LEU A 200 -12.83 -6.91 10.99
N ILE A 201 -13.51 -5.80 11.29
CA ILE A 201 -14.78 -5.42 10.66
C ILE A 201 -14.64 -4.01 10.12
N LEU A 202 -15.04 -3.79 8.86
CA LEU A 202 -15.00 -2.50 8.17
C LEU A 202 -16.40 -2.08 7.73
N GLY A 203 -16.71 -0.79 7.86
CA GLY A 203 -17.97 -0.20 7.40
C GLY A 203 -18.27 1.12 8.12
N ASN A 204 -19.53 1.50 8.22
CA ASN A 204 -19.97 2.69 8.95
C ASN A 204 -20.72 2.29 10.23
N PHE A 205 -20.15 2.56 11.40
CA PHE A 205 -20.72 2.18 12.70
C PHE A 205 -21.63 3.26 13.29
N ASP A 206 -21.66 4.45 12.68
CA ASP A 206 -22.56 5.51 13.09
C ASP A 206 -23.98 5.24 12.59
N ASP A 207 -24.95 5.52 13.47
CA ASP A 207 -26.35 5.61 13.08
C ASP A 207 -26.60 6.82 12.16
N ASP A 208 -27.80 6.88 11.58
CA ASP A 208 -28.18 7.96 10.67
C ASP A 208 -28.12 9.35 11.31
N LYS A 209 -28.22 9.48 12.65
CA LYS A 209 -28.12 10.77 13.34
C LYS A 209 -26.68 11.24 13.47
N LYS A 210 -25.74 10.31 13.63
CA LYS A 210 -24.31 10.58 13.80
C LYS A 210 -23.53 10.61 12.49
N THR A 211 -24.01 9.90 11.48
CA THR A 211 -23.35 9.83 10.17
C THR A 211 -23.36 11.21 9.52
N LYS A 212 -22.18 11.78 9.28
CA LYS A 212 -22.02 12.99 8.46
C LYS A 212 -22.19 12.61 6.99
N VAL A 213 -23.25 13.11 6.36
CA VAL A 213 -23.61 12.80 4.97
C VAL A 213 -23.42 14.04 4.10
N SER A 214 -22.99 13.87 2.86
CA SER A 214 -22.91 14.95 1.87
C SER A 214 -24.29 15.51 1.50
N GLY A 215 -24.31 16.63 0.78
CA GLY A 215 -25.47 17.03 -0.03
C GLY A 215 -25.78 15.99 -1.12
N ALA A 216 -26.85 16.24 -1.88
CA ALA A 216 -27.17 15.40 -3.03
C ALA A 216 -26.06 15.47 -4.09
N ILE A 217 -25.57 14.31 -4.50
CA ILE A 217 -24.58 14.16 -5.57
C ILE A 217 -25.35 13.78 -6.83
N GLU A 218 -25.17 14.53 -7.91
CA GLU A 218 -25.74 14.17 -9.22
C GLU A 218 -25.21 12.79 -9.66
N ASN A 219 -26.14 11.92 -10.04
CA ASN A 219 -25.80 10.60 -10.55
C ASN A 219 -26.07 10.55 -12.06
N ASP A 220 -25.05 10.19 -12.83
CA ASP A 220 -25.08 10.31 -14.29
C ASP A 220 -26.01 9.28 -14.96
N THR A 221 -26.53 8.29 -14.22
CA THR A 221 -27.17 7.11 -14.85
C THR A 221 -28.29 6.40 -14.10
N PHE A 222 -28.72 6.83 -12.90
CA PHE A 222 -29.77 6.10 -12.16
C PHE A 222 -30.81 7.06 -11.56
N LYS A 223 -31.73 7.52 -12.41
CA LYS A 223 -32.93 8.27 -12.02
C LYS A 223 -33.87 7.39 -11.18
N ASN A 224 -33.58 7.24 -9.89
CA ASN A 224 -34.62 6.89 -8.92
C ASN A 224 -34.73 8.04 -7.89
N PRO A 225 -35.72 8.93 -8.02
CA PRO A 225 -35.82 10.18 -7.25
C PRO A 225 -36.10 10.03 -5.74
N HIS A 226 -36.02 8.82 -5.17
CA HIS A 226 -36.46 8.54 -3.79
C HIS A 226 -35.46 7.78 -2.89
N VAL A 227 -34.20 7.61 -3.31
CA VAL A 227 -33.26 6.73 -2.60
C VAL A 227 -32.05 7.50 -2.10
N ASP A 228 -31.94 7.78 -0.80
CA ASP A 228 -30.74 8.41 -0.20
C ASP A 228 -29.78 7.33 0.31
N PHE A 229 -28.66 7.12 -0.38
CA PHE A 229 -27.68 6.10 0.00
C PHE A 229 -26.25 6.46 -0.40
N ALA A 230 -25.30 5.92 0.38
CA ALA A 230 -23.88 5.96 0.11
C ALA A 230 -23.35 4.53 -0.10
N TYR A 231 -22.92 4.22 -1.32
CA TYR A 231 -22.38 2.91 -1.68
C TYR A 231 -20.92 3.02 -2.09
N TYR A 232 -20.06 2.24 -1.43
CA TYR A 232 -18.62 2.26 -1.66
C TYR A 232 -18.15 0.89 -2.12
N TYR A 233 -17.26 0.88 -3.12
CA TYR A 233 -16.41 -0.28 -3.35
C TYR A 233 -15.24 -0.27 -2.36
N LEU A 234 -14.76 -1.45 -1.95
CA LEU A 234 -13.58 -1.62 -1.12
C LEU A 234 -12.61 -2.59 -1.79
N ASP A 235 -11.32 -2.28 -1.68
CA ASP A 235 -10.22 -3.09 -2.18
C ASP A 235 -8.97 -2.91 -1.31
N ASP A 236 -7.97 -3.78 -1.47
CA ASP A 236 -6.64 -3.66 -0.88
C ASP A 236 -6.62 -3.39 0.63
N VAL A 237 -7.28 -4.27 1.40
CA VAL A 237 -7.34 -4.17 2.87
C VAL A 237 -6.05 -4.65 3.51
N CYS A 238 -5.54 -3.90 4.47
CA CYS A 238 -4.28 -4.18 5.11
C CYS A 238 -4.25 -3.88 6.61
N VAL A 239 -3.57 -4.76 7.35
CA VAL A 239 -3.26 -4.57 8.78
C VAL A 239 -1.78 -4.91 9.02
N THR A 240 -1.02 -3.97 9.58
CA THR A 240 0.40 -4.14 9.92
C THR A 240 0.71 -3.62 11.32
N ASN A 241 1.80 -4.09 11.93
CA ASN A 241 2.25 -3.61 13.24
C ASN A 241 3.05 -2.31 13.08
N SER A 242 2.71 -1.26 13.84
CA SER A 242 3.34 0.07 13.76
C SER A 242 4.76 0.12 14.40
N ARG A 243 5.21 -0.94 15.10
CA ARG A 243 6.47 -0.94 15.88
C ARG A 243 7.79 -0.90 15.08
N THR A 244 7.77 -0.76 13.75
CA THR A 244 8.99 -0.56 12.95
C THR A 244 8.91 0.72 12.12
N ASN A 245 9.23 1.86 12.74
CA ASN A 245 9.55 3.15 12.13
C ASN A 245 8.82 3.55 10.83
N PHE A 246 7.73 4.30 11.03
CA PHE A 246 7.30 5.48 10.23
C PHE A 246 6.72 5.34 8.82
N THR A 247 6.15 4.20 8.44
CA THR A 247 5.10 4.21 7.41
C THR A 247 4.18 3.02 7.62
N CYS A 248 2.87 3.24 7.57
CA CYS A 248 1.87 2.22 7.31
C CYS A 248 2.12 1.60 5.92
N ASP A 249 3.10 0.71 5.82
CA ASP A 249 3.53 0.12 4.57
C ASP A 249 2.98 -1.30 4.44
N CYS A 250 2.05 -1.44 3.51
CA CYS A 250 1.38 -2.68 3.17
C CYS A 250 2.06 -3.42 1.99
N GLY A 251 3.11 -2.82 1.41
CA GLY A 251 3.62 -3.19 0.10
C GLY A 251 2.68 -2.76 -1.04
N SER A 252 3.08 -3.04 -2.29
CA SER A 252 2.19 -2.97 -3.46
C SER A 252 1.44 -4.29 -3.65
N PHE A 253 0.18 -4.21 -4.06
CA PHE A 253 -0.63 -5.36 -4.44
C PHE A 253 -0.48 -5.61 -5.95
N ASP A 254 0.63 -6.19 -6.37
CA ASP A 254 0.87 -6.51 -7.78
C ASP A 254 0.40 -7.94 -8.12
N LEU A 255 -0.34 -8.07 -9.23
CA LEU A 255 -0.72 -9.38 -9.79
C LEU A 255 0.52 -10.09 -10.36
N ILE A 256 0.86 -11.27 -9.83
CA ILE A 256 1.92 -12.11 -10.40
C ILE A 256 1.31 -13.35 -11.03
N ARG A 257 1.46 -13.48 -12.35
CA ARG A 257 1.04 -14.67 -13.09
C ARG A 257 2.10 -15.76 -12.95
N THR A 258 1.85 -16.76 -12.09
CA THR A 258 2.76 -17.92 -11.94
C THR A 258 2.08 -19.19 -12.45
N ARG A 259 2.70 -19.85 -13.44
CA ARG A 259 2.31 -21.18 -13.95
C ARG A 259 0.80 -21.39 -14.16
N GLY A 260 0.11 -20.39 -14.71
CA GLY A 260 -1.32 -20.50 -15.05
C GLY A 260 -2.30 -20.29 -13.89
N VAL A 261 -1.82 -19.98 -12.69
CA VAL A 261 -2.66 -19.54 -11.57
C VAL A 261 -2.41 -18.05 -11.31
N GLU A 262 -3.47 -17.27 -11.31
CA GLU A 262 -3.45 -15.87 -10.92
C GLU A 262 -3.49 -15.81 -9.39
N HIS A 263 -2.42 -15.30 -8.77
CA HIS A 263 -2.37 -15.05 -7.34
C HIS A 263 -2.10 -13.58 -7.12
N ILE A 264 -2.92 -12.91 -6.30
CA ILE A 264 -2.43 -11.74 -5.59
C ILE A 264 -1.50 -12.24 -4.50
N VAL A 265 -0.25 -11.90 -4.68
CA VAL A 265 0.75 -12.11 -3.66
C VAL A 265 0.87 -10.81 -2.92
N LEU A 266 0.57 -10.84 -1.61
CA LEU A 266 1.25 -9.98 -0.65
C LEU A 266 2.71 -10.45 -0.54
N ASP A 267 3.39 -10.39 -1.67
CA ASP A 267 4.82 -10.44 -1.81
C ASP A 267 5.07 -9.39 -2.89
N VAL A 268 5.29 -8.15 -2.45
CA VAL A 268 6.57 -7.62 -2.89
C VAL A 268 7.59 -8.58 -2.25
N LYS A 269 7.89 -9.68 -2.97
CA LYS A 269 9.29 -9.92 -3.24
C LYS A 269 9.68 -8.57 -3.77
N ILE A 270 10.24 -7.75 -2.89
CA ILE A 270 11.21 -6.80 -3.37
C ILE A 270 12.15 -7.80 -4.00
N GLN A 271 12.04 -7.97 -5.32
CA GLN A 271 13.14 -8.48 -6.07
C GLN A 271 14.20 -7.56 -5.56
N LYS A 272 15.05 -8.10 -4.68
CA LYS A 272 16.19 -7.40 -4.17
C LYS A 272 16.86 -7.02 -5.47
N LYS A 273 16.63 -5.77 -5.88
CA LYS A 273 17.05 -5.32 -7.19
C LYS A 273 18.52 -5.22 -6.96
N GLU A 274 19.17 -6.31 -7.27
CA GLU A 274 20.54 -6.57 -6.90
C GLU A 274 21.31 -5.67 -7.81
N TYR A 275 21.73 -4.53 -7.26
CA TYR A 275 22.63 -3.67 -7.98
C TYR A 275 24.04 -4.26 -7.86
N TYR A 276 24.82 -4.17 -8.92
CA TYR A 276 26.23 -4.54 -8.86
C TYR A 276 27.06 -3.34 -8.41
N LEU A 277 28.22 -3.61 -7.82
CA LEU A 277 29.16 -2.57 -7.42
C LEU A 277 29.54 -1.71 -8.63
N GLY A 278 29.47 -0.39 -8.51
CA GLY A 278 29.73 0.57 -9.58
C GLY A 278 28.52 0.86 -10.49
N GLN A 279 27.40 0.14 -10.34
CA GLN A 279 26.21 0.39 -11.15
C GLN A 279 25.68 1.81 -10.97
N VAL A 280 25.40 2.48 -12.09
CA VAL A 280 24.83 3.83 -12.14
C VAL A 280 23.34 3.73 -12.47
N ILE A 281 22.52 4.30 -11.59
CA ILE A 281 21.07 4.36 -11.69
C ILE A 281 20.69 5.80 -12.02
N ILE A 282 19.94 5.99 -13.09
CA ILE A 282 19.33 7.28 -13.44
C ILE A 282 17.85 7.15 -13.13
N MET A 283 17.36 7.91 -12.14
CA MET A 283 15.95 7.86 -11.76
C MET A 283 15.12 8.74 -12.67
N ARG A 284 14.03 8.19 -13.19
CA ARG A 284 13.03 8.94 -13.95
C ARG A 284 12.17 9.74 -12.96
N ASN A 285 11.66 10.90 -13.37
CA ASN A 285 10.78 11.76 -12.56
C ASN A 285 11.43 12.35 -11.30
N LEU A 286 12.76 12.41 -11.25
CA LEU A 286 13.53 13.08 -10.20
C LEU A 286 14.01 14.43 -10.71
N ASP A 287 13.04 15.29 -11.01
CA ASP A 287 13.25 16.59 -11.64
C ASP A 287 13.18 17.72 -10.62
N PHE A 288 13.86 18.81 -10.95
CA PHE A 288 13.90 20.03 -10.14
C PHE A 288 13.28 21.19 -10.92
N GLU A 289 12.70 22.14 -10.21
CA GLU A 289 12.35 23.43 -10.81
C GLU A 289 13.58 24.06 -11.49
N ARG A 290 13.34 24.70 -12.63
CA ARG A 290 14.39 25.27 -13.47
C ARG A 290 15.28 26.22 -12.67
N GLY A 291 16.59 25.94 -12.65
CA GLY A 291 17.59 26.76 -11.94
C GLY A 291 17.51 26.72 -10.41
N LYS A 292 16.62 25.91 -9.83
CA LYS A 292 16.40 25.81 -8.39
C LYS A 292 16.76 24.44 -7.83
N VAL A 293 16.76 24.37 -6.51
CA VAL A 293 16.96 23.16 -5.70
C VAL A 293 15.64 22.55 -5.21
N THR A 294 14.50 23.14 -5.57
CA THR A 294 13.15 22.62 -5.28
C THR A 294 12.82 21.45 -6.20
N MET A 295 12.45 20.31 -5.63
CA MET A 295 12.03 19.11 -6.38
C MET A 295 10.59 19.23 -6.88
N LEU A 296 10.29 18.68 -8.07
CA LEU A 296 8.91 18.63 -8.60
C LEU A 296 8.06 17.56 -7.90
N SER A 297 6.73 17.66 -8.06
CA SER A 297 5.69 16.90 -7.32
C SER A 297 5.64 15.37 -7.55
N GLY A 298 6.63 14.76 -8.20
CA GLY A 298 6.78 13.29 -8.31
C GLY A 298 8.12 12.75 -7.80
N ALA A 299 9.06 13.64 -7.45
CA ALA A 299 10.40 13.28 -7.02
C ALA A 299 10.42 12.47 -5.72
N GLN A 300 9.53 12.79 -4.78
CA GLN A 300 9.46 12.10 -3.48
C GLN A 300 9.10 10.62 -3.64
N ASN A 301 8.17 10.27 -4.53
CA ASN A 301 7.80 8.88 -4.80
C ASN A 301 9.00 8.08 -5.31
N SER A 302 9.75 8.65 -6.26
CA SER A 302 10.96 8.04 -6.79
C SER A 302 12.02 7.87 -5.69
N LEU A 303 12.22 8.88 -4.83
CA LEU A 303 13.17 8.78 -3.72
C LEU A 303 12.76 7.75 -2.67
N ASN A 304 11.46 7.58 -2.42
CA ASN A 304 10.95 6.55 -1.51
C ASN A 304 11.30 5.13 -2.00
N ASP A 305 11.26 4.86 -3.31
CA ASP A 305 11.69 3.57 -3.88
C ASP A 305 13.18 3.29 -3.60
N LEU A 306 14.02 4.33 -3.71
CA LEU A 306 15.44 4.23 -3.39
C LEU A 306 15.68 4.02 -1.89
N VAL A 307 14.93 4.72 -1.02
CA VAL A 307 14.97 4.51 0.43
C VAL A 307 14.64 3.05 0.75
N GLY A 308 13.57 2.51 0.17
CA GLY A 308 13.19 1.09 0.30
C GLY A 308 14.35 0.17 -0.10
N THR A 309 14.94 0.40 -1.28
CA THR A 309 16.10 -0.34 -1.77
C THR A 309 17.28 -0.33 -0.78
N LEU A 310 17.63 0.84 -0.23
CA LEU A 310 18.78 0.99 0.67
C LEU A 310 18.53 0.41 2.06
N ARG A 311 17.28 0.40 2.53
CA ARG A 311 16.92 -0.29 3.78
C ARG A 311 17.06 -1.80 3.65
N LEU A 312 16.66 -2.36 2.51
CA LEU A 312 16.75 -3.79 2.23
C LEU A 312 18.18 -4.29 1.95
N ASN A 313 19.07 -3.38 1.55
CA ASN A 313 20.46 -3.68 1.27
C ASN A 313 21.38 -2.88 2.22
N PRO A 314 21.47 -3.24 3.51
CA PRO A 314 22.19 -2.44 4.51
C PRO A 314 23.70 -2.33 4.24
N SER A 315 24.26 -3.23 3.44
CA SER A 315 25.66 -3.20 3.00
C SER A 315 25.92 -2.19 1.88
N TYR A 316 24.87 -1.70 1.20
CA TYR A 316 25.04 -0.79 0.07
C TYR A 316 25.43 0.59 0.55
N SER A 317 26.43 1.18 -0.11
CA SER A 317 26.73 2.61 -0.03
C SER A 317 26.52 3.25 -1.40
N VAL A 318 26.08 4.50 -1.42
CA VAL A 318 25.69 5.20 -2.65
C VAL A 318 26.35 6.57 -2.77
N GLU A 319 26.84 6.88 -3.96
CA GLU A 319 27.19 8.25 -4.39
C GLU A 319 26.03 8.85 -5.20
N ILE A 320 25.54 10.00 -4.74
CA ILE A 320 24.51 10.81 -5.39
C ILE A 320 25.21 11.86 -6.25
N SER A 321 24.97 11.84 -7.55
CA SER A 321 25.68 12.67 -8.53
C SER A 321 24.71 13.62 -9.23
N GLY A 322 24.91 14.92 -9.09
CA GLY A 322 24.14 15.93 -9.81
C GLY A 322 24.80 16.36 -11.12
N HIS A 323 24.00 16.55 -12.17
CA HIS A 323 24.46 17.01 -13.49
C HIS A 323 23.54 18.10 -14.04
N THR A 324 24.11 19.00 -14.86
CA THR A 324 23.39 20.03 -15.62
C THR A 324 23.60 19.85 -17.11
N ASN A 325 22.81 20.55 -17.93
CA ASN A 325 23.16 20.77 -19.34
C ASN A 325 24.22 21.89 -19.49
N ASP A 326 24.51 22.25 -20.72
CA ASP A 326 25.50 23.26 -21.11
C ASP A 326 24.99 24.72 -21.07
N LYS A 327 23.77 24.97 -20.58
CA LYS A 327 23.23 26.32 -20.51
C LYS A 327 23.65 27.01 -19.21
N GLY A 328 24.17 28.22 -19.34
CA GLY A 328 24.55 29.06 -18.22
C GLY A 328 26.05 28.99 -17.90
N ASP A 329 26.41 29.60 -16.78
CA ASP A 329 27.80 29.69 -16.34
C ASP A 329 28.28 28.33 -15.75
N PRO A 330 29.44 27.80 -16.18
CA PRO A 330 29.94 26.51 -15.70
C PRO A 330 30.14 26.45 -14.17
N GLN A 331 30.58 27.53 -13.52
CA GLN A 331 30.77 27.56 -12.07
C GLN A 331 29.43 27.55 -11.34
N LYS A 332 28.43 28.31 -11.82
CA LYS A 332 27.06 28.27 -11.29
C LYS A 332 26.42 26.89 -11.48
N ASN A 333 26.62 26.26 -12.61
CA ASN A 333 26.14 24.90 -12.88
C ASN A 333 26.79 23.85 -11.98
N GLN A 334 28.08 24.01 -11.68
CA GLN A 334 28.80 23.18 -10.72
C GLN A 334 28.17 23.29 -9.33
N ILE A 335 27.91 24.50 -8.84
CA ILE A 335 27.27 24.75 -7.55
C ILE A 335 25.84 24.19 -7.53
N LEU A 336 25.03 24.50 -8.55
CA LEU A 336 23.64 24.05 -8.65
C LEU A 336 23.54 22.52 -8.59
N SER A 337 24.38 21.83 -9.36
CA SER A 337 24.40 20.37 -9.38
C SER A 337 24.76 19.76 -8.02
N LYS A 338 25.70 20.37 -7.29
CA LYS A 338 26.09 19.95 -5.95
C LYS A 338 24.94 20.12 -4.97
N ASN A 339 24.29 21.28 -4.96
CA ASN A 339 23.19 21.59 -4.04
C ASN A 339 21.98 20.68 -4.29
N ARG A 340 21.67 20.35 -5.55
CA ARG A 340 20.61 19.38 -5.89
C ARG A 340 20.93 17.98 -5.35
N ALA A 341 22.18 17.53 -5.47
CA ALA A 341 22.61 16.26 -4.91
C ALA A 341 22.57 16.26 -3.36
N GLU A 342 22.89 17.40 -2.74
CA GLU A 342 22.81 17.59 -1.29
C GLU A 342 21.38 17.53 -0.75
N VAL A 343 20.41 18.13 -1.44
CA VAL A 343 18.98 18.05 -1.08
C VAL A 343 18.51 16.60 -1.02
N ILE A 344 18.90 15.80 -2.01
CA ILE A 344 18.56 14.38 -2.07
C ILE A 344 19.29 13.60 -0.97
N HIS A 345 20.57 13.90 -0.73
CA HIS A 345 21.32 13.32 0.37
C HIS A 345 20.61 13.57 1.72
N ASN A 346 20.21 14.81 1.98
CA ASN A 346 19.53 15.19 3.22
C ASN A 346 18.15 14.56 3.33
N TYR A 347 17.44 14.41 2.21
CA TYR A 347 16.21 13.63 2.16
C TYR A 347 16.46 12.18 2.62
N LEU A 348 17.42 11.47 2.02
CA LEU A 348 17.73 10.08 2.40
C LEU A 348 18.21 9.94 3.86
N LEU A 349 18.95 10.92 4.38
CA LEU A 349 19.31 10.99 5.80
C LEU A 349 18.06 11.12 6.69
N SER A 350 17.16 12.05 6.36
CA SER A 350 15.90 12.25 7.09
C SER A 350 14.99 11.02 7.03
N SER A 351 15.09 10.23 5.96
CA SER A 351 14.43 8.93 5.82
C SER A 351 15.16 7.79 6.56
N GLY A 352 16.17 8.07 7.38
CA GLY A 352 16.82 7.11 8.27
C GLY A 352 17.94 6.27 7.64
N ILE A 353 18.45 6.63 6.46
CA ILE A 353 19.66 5.99 5.93
C ILE A 353 20.89 6.56 6.64
N LYS A 354 21.77 5.68 7.12
CA LYS A 354 22.99 6.07 7.85
C LYS A 354 23.92 6.93 6.99
N LYS A 355 24.46 8.00 7.58
CA LYS A 355 25.33 8.98 6.90
C LYS A 355 26.55 8.36 6.24
N GLU A 356 27.14 7.34 6.87
CA GLU A 356 28.34 6.67 6.37
C GLU A 356 28.09 5.90 5.06
N ARG A 357 26.81 5.66 4.72
CA ARG A 357 26.39 4.97 3.49
C ARG A 357 26.13 5.92 2.33
N LEU A 358 26.17 7.23 2.57
CA LEU A 358 25.77 8.22 1.58
C LEU A 358 26.91 9.20 1.32
N THR A 359 27.15 9.47 0.04
CA THR A 359 28.03 10.55 -0.41
C THR A 359 27.32 11.31 -1.52
N PHE A 360 27.65 12.58 -1.73
CA PHE A 360 27.09 13.35 -2.83
C PHE A 360 28.15 14.22 -3.51
N ARG A 361 27.99 14.43 -4.82
CA ARG A 361 28.89 15.24 -5.64
C ARG A 361 28.10 15.97 -6.74
N GLY A 362 28.50 17.20 -7.02
CA GLY A 362 28.09 17.91 -8.23
C GLY A 362 29.13 17.73 -9.33
N TYR A 363 28.70 17.47 -10.56
CA TYR A 363 29.59 17.42 -11.73
C TYR A 363 29.30 18.54 -12.74
N GLY A 364 28.31 19.38 -12.46
CA GLY A 364 27.85 20.43 -13.38
C GLY A 364 27.62 19.85 -14.77
N GLN A 365 28.15 20.54 -15.78
CA GLN A 365 28.04 20.18 -17.18
C GLN A 365 29.21 19.32 -17.72
N SER A 366 30.15 18.91 -16.86
CA SER A 366 31.39 18.23 -17.27
C SER A 366 31.22 16.77 -17.73
N ARG A 367 30.04 16.17 -17.47
CA ARG A 367 29.75 14.76 -17.76
C ARG A 367 28.41 14.59 -18.49
N PRO A 368 28.30 15.06 -19.76
CA PRO A 368 27.10 14.86 -20.56
C PRO A 368 26.94 13.39 -20.96
N ILE A 369 25.69 12.94 -21.06
CA ILE A 369 25.32 11.60 -21.58
C ILE A 369 24.56 11.68 -22.90
N ALA A 370 24.22 12.89 -23.34
CA ALA A 370 23.59 13.17 -24.60
C ALA A 370 24.13 14.48 -25.20
N LEU A 371 23.90 14.68 -26.51
CA LEU A 371 24.30 15.90 -27.19
C LEU A 371 23.48 17.10 -26.68
N ASN A 372 24.14 18.17 -26.23
CA ASN A 372 23.46 19.39 -25.80
C ASN A 372 22.83 20.21 -26.95
N LYS A 373 22.91 19.73 -28.20
CA LYS A 373 22.35 20.42 -29.36
C LYS A 373 20.81 20.41 -29.36
N THR A 374 20.19 19.34 -28.85
CA THR A 374 18.72 19.19 -28.84
C THR A 374 18.12 19.48 -27.45
N ILE A 375 16.84 19.86 -27.41
CA ILE A 375 16.10 20.05 -26.15
C ILE A 375 16.10 18.75 -25.33
N GLU A 376 15.81 17.62 -25.99
CA GLU A 376 15.81 16.30 -25.37
C GLU A 376 17.18 15.91 -24.82
N GLY A 377 18.26 16.19 -25.55
CA GLY A 377 19.62 15.89 -25.10
C GLY A 377 20.01 16.73 -23.88
N ARG A 378 19.59 17.99 -23.84
CA ARG A 378 19.76 18.85 -22.66
C ARG A 378 18.96 18.34 -21.45
N GLN A 379 17.73 17.90 -21.66
CA GLN A 379 16.92 17.29 -20.59
C GLN A 379 17.57 16.02 -20.05
N LYS A 380 18.12 15.15 -20.91
CA LYS A 380 18.88 13.96 -20.46
C LYS A 380 20.14 14.34 -19.67
N ASN A 381 20.77 15.48 -19.95
CA ASN A 381 21.96 15.93 -19.23
C ASN A 381 21.64 16.54 -17.85
N GLU A 382 20.50 17.21 -17.70
CA GLU A 382 19.97 17.62 -16.40
C GLU A 382 19.38 16.42 -15.64
N ARG A 383 20.19 15.79 -14.79
CA ARG A 383 19.81 14.54 -14.12
C ARG A 383 20.47 14.37 -12.77
N ILE A 384 19.91 13.46 -11.98
CA ILE A 384 20.57 12.88 -10.81
C ILE A 384 20.92 11.42 -11.12
N GLN A 385 22.11 11.00 -10.69
CA GLN A 385 22.52 9.61 -10.72
C GLN A 385 22.81 9.08 -9.32
N PHE A 386 22.63 7.78 -9.15
CA PHE A 386 23.00 7.05 -7.95
C PHE A 386 23.97 5.94 -8.33
N ARG A 387 25.16 5.93 -7.74
CA ARG A 387 26.18 4.92 -8.00
C ARG A 387 26.38 4.06 -6.77
N ILE A 388 26.30 2.74 -6.91
CA ILE A 388 26.63 1.83 -5.81
C ILE A 388 28.15 1.83 -5.60
N THR A 389 28.63 2.28 -4.45
CA THR A 389 30.07 2.39 -4.12
C THR A 389 30.57 1.31 -3.17
N LYS A 390 29.64 0.60 -2.53
CA LYS A 390 29.91 -0.58 -1.69
C LYS A 390 28.69 -1.50 -1.74
N LYS A 391 28.88 -2.81 -1.62
CA LYS A 391 27.83 -3.84 -1.60
C LYS A 391 28.16 -4.91 -0.55
#